data_AF-A0A351E863-F1
#
_entry.id   AF-A0A351E863-F1
#
_cell.length_a   1.000
_cell.length_b   1.000
_cell.length_c   1.000
_cell.angle_alpha   90.00
_cell.angle_beta   90.00
_cell.angle_gamma   90.00
#
_symmetry.space_group_name_H-M   'P 1'
#
loop_
_entity.id
_entity.type
_entity.pdbx_description
1 polymer ?
#
loop_
_entity_poly.entity_id
_entity_poly.type
_entity_poly.pdbx_seq_one_letter_code
_entity_poly.pdbx_strand_id
1 'polypeptide(L)'
;MKRIVLDSTHFKDRQEAHRYLKEVFHFPAYYGGNLDALHDCLQELSEPVEVVVPEVIMEDGYLGDYGNIMIQVFLDTEVENPNLVVTVD
;
A
#
# COMPACT_ATOMS: atom_id res chain seq x y z
N MET A 1 -2.73 -17.95 0.28
CA MET A 1 -2.47 -16.72 -0.47
C MET A 1 -3.70 -15.84 -0.35
N LYS A 2 -3.56 -14.66 0.27
CA LYS A 2 -4.63 -13.67 0.44
C LYS A 2 -4.58 -12.71 -0.75
N ARG A 3 -5.73 -12.33 -1.30
CA ARG A 3 -5.82 -11.28 -2.34
C ARG A 3 -6.50 -10.05 -1.76
N ILE A 4 -5.88 -8.88 -1.93
CA ILE A 4 -6.34 -7.58 -1.44
C ILE A 4 -6.52 -6.67 -2.64
N VAL A 5 -7.71 -6.12 -2.81
CA VAL A 5 -7.97 -5.08 -3.82
C VAL A 5 -8.21 -3.79 -3.06
N LEU A 6 -7.36 -2.80 -3.28
CA LEU A 6 -7.46 -1.53 -2.57
C LEU A 6 -8.57 -0.67 -3.18
N ASP A 7 -9.44 -0.12 -2.33
CA ASP A 7 -10.50 0.77 -2.75
C ASP A 7 -9.93 2.20 -2.89
N SER A 8 -9.87 2.70 -4.12
CA SER A 8 -9.32 4.02 -4.44
C SER A 8 -10.03 5.16 -3.74
N THR A 9 -11.27 4.98 -3.27
CA THR A 9 -12.03 6.01 -2.55
C THR A 9 -11.37 6.45 -1.24
N HIS A 10 -10.52 5.60 -0.63
CA HIS A 10 -9.76 5.92 0.58
C HIS A 10 -8.45 6.67 0.33
N PHE A 11 -8.10 6.94 -0.93
CA PHE A 11 -6.85 7.58 -1.33
C PHE A 11 -7.08 9.04 -1.73
N LYS A 12 -7.99 9.74 -1.04
CA LYS A 12 -8.19 11.19 -1.20
C LYS A 12 -7.34 12.03 -0.25
N ASP A 13 -6.87 11.42 0.82
CA ASP A 13 -6.03 12.04 1.84
C ASP A 13 -4.99 11.04 2.33
N ARG A 14 -3.79 11.52 2.66
CA ARG A 14 -2.67 10.66 3.06
C ARG A 14 -2.96 9.95 4.39
N GLN A 15 -3.57 10.66 5.34
CA GLN A 15 -3.88 10.10 6.64
C GLN A 15 -4.98 9.04 6.52
N GLU A 16 -5.99 9.28 5.69
CA GLU A 16 -7.02 8.28 5.39
C GLU A 16 -6.43 7.05 4.69
N ALA A 17 -5.61 7.24 3.66
CA ALA A 17 -4.96 6.15 2.94
C ALA A 17 -4.15 5.25 3.89
N HIS A 18 -3.32 5.84 4.75
CA HIS A 18 -2.55 5.07 5.72
C HIS A 18 -3.41 4.38 6.78
N ARG A 19 -4.51 4.99 7.23
CA ARG A 19 -5.45 4.36 8.15
C ARG A 19 -6.11 3.14 7.50
N TYR A 20 -6.56 3.30 6.26
CA TYR A 20 -7.15 2.23 5.46
C TYR A 20 -6.17 1.07 5.24
N LEU A 21 -4.94 1.38 4.83
CA LEU A 21 -3.88 0.37 4.66
C LEU A 21 -3.60 -0.39 5.95
N LYS A 22 -3.52 0.30 7.09
CA LYS A 22 -3.34 -0.34 8.40
C LYS A 22 -4.43 -1.35 8.70
N GLU A 23 -5.68 -1.01 8.40
CA GLU A 23 -6.84 -1.87 8.66
C GLU A 23 -6.86 -3.10 7.73
N VAL A 24 -6.67 -2.90 6.42
CA VAL A 24 -6.76 -3.95 5.40
C VAL A 24 -5.64 -4.98 5.51
N PHE A 25 -4.42 -4.53 5.80
CA PHE A 25 -3.26 -5.39 6.00
C PHE A 25 -3.12 -5.89 7.44
N HIS A 26 -3.94 -5.39 8.37
CA HIS A 26 -3.80 -5.65 9.80
C HIS A 26 -2.40 -5.29 10.34
N PHE A 27 -1.86 -4.17 9.89
CA PHE A 27 -0.56 -3.68 10.35
C PHE A 27 -0.57 -3.42 11.87
N PRO A 28 0.59 -3.54 12.51
CA PRO A 28 0.71 -3.42 13.96
C PRO A 28 0.29 -2.04 14.49
N ALA A 29 0.01 -1.98 15.79
CA ALA A 29 -0.40 -0.75 16.46
C ALA A 29 0.59 0.41 16.26
N TYR A 30 1.89 0.09 16.14
CA TYR A 30 2.99 1.04 15.93
C TYR A 30 3.18 1.50 14.47
N TYR A 31 2.28 1.14 13.55
CA TYR A 31 2.31 1.65 12.17
C TYR A 31 2.33 3.19 12.13
N GLY A 32 3.42 3.76 11.61
CA GLY A 32 3.73 5.19 11.69
C GLY A 32 2.94 6.10 10.74
N GLY A 33 2.14 5.54 9.83
CA GLY A 33 1.28 6.32 8.94
C GLY A 33 2.04 7.17 7.91
N ASN A 34 3.14 6.63 7.40
CA ASN A 34 3.97 7.23 6.36
C ASN A 34 4.53 6.13 5.44
N LEU A 35 5.25 6.54 4.38
CA LEU A 35 5.77 5.64 3.35
C LEU A 35 6.84 4.68 3.86
N ASP A 36 7.73 5.14 4.75
CA ASP A 36 8.75 4.28 5.35
C ASP A 36 8.11 3.18 6.20
N ALA A 37 7.11 3.54 7.02
CA ALA A 37 6.36 2.57 7.81
C ALA A 37 5.53 1.60 6.95
N LEU A 38 5.06 2.05 5.77
CA LEU A 38 4.41 1.18 4.79
C LEU A 38 5.39 0.15 4.26
N HIS A 39 6.56 0.59 3.82
CA HIS A 39 7.63 -0.27 3.35
C HIS A 39 8.01 -1.33 4.40
N ASP A 40 8.33 -0.89 5.63
CA ASP A 40 8.72 -1.77 6.73
C ASP A 40 7.67 -2.86 7.00
N CYS A 41 6.38 -2.48 7.07
CA CYS A 41 5.32 -3.43 7.38
C CYS A 41 5.02 -4.39 6.22
N LEU A 42 5.16 -3.95 4.97
CA LEU A 42 5.02 -4.81 3.80
C LEU A 42 6.19 -5.81 3.70
N GLN A 43 7.41 -5.39 4.07
CA GLN A 43 8.59 -6.25 4.10
C GLN A 43 8.48 -7.36 5.16
N GLU A 44 7.77 -7.09 6.27
CA GLU A 44 7.53 -8.06 7.35
C GLU A 44 6.42 -9.10 7.04
N LEU A 45 5.73 -9.01 5.90
CA LEU A 45 4.70 -9.99 5.54
C LEU A 45 5.33 -11.39 5.36
N SER A 46 4.90 -12.33 6.21
CA SER A 46 5.40 -13.71 6.24
C SER A 46 4.52 -14.71 5.48
N GLU A 47 3.28 -14.34 5.16
CA GLU A 47 2.35 -15.14 4.36
C GLU A 47 2.19 -14.51 2.96
N PRO A 48 2.01 -15.33 1.90
CA PRO A 48 1.80 -14.80 0.55
C PRO A 48 0.54 -13.93 0.41
N VAL A 49 0.72 -12.71 -0.06
CA VAL A 49 -0.30 -11.69 -0.33
C VAL A 49 -0.16 -11.16 -1.75
N GLU A 50 -1.26 -11.18 -2.50
CA GLU A 50 -1.42 -10.43 -3.75
C GLU A 50 -2.17 -9.13 -3.43
N VAL A 51 -1.63 -7.98 -3.83
CA VAL A 51 -2.28 -6.68 -3.72
C VAL A 51 -2.51 -6.07 -5.11
N VAL A 52 -3.73 -5.57 -5.33
CA VAL A 52 -4.09 -4.75 -6.48
C VAL A 52 -4.19 -3.30 -6.01
N VAL A 53 -3.32 -2.45 -6.56
CA VAL A 53 -3.19 -1.03 -6.22
C VAL A 53 -3.76 -0.19 -7.37
N PRO A 54 -4.79 0.63 -7.13
CA PRO A 54 -5.38 1.45 -8.19
C PRO A 54 -4.39 2.49 -8.72
N GLU A 55 -4.13 2.47 -10.02
CA GLU A 55 -3.30 3.44 -10.75
C GLU A 55 -3.82 4.87 -10.55
N VAL A 56 -5.15 5.01 -10.43
CA VAL A 56 -5.85 6.29 -10.27
C VAL A 56 -5.40 7.08 -9.04
N ILE A 57 -4.77 6.44 -8.04
CA ILE A 57 -4.30 7.17 -6.85
C ILE A 57 -3.17 8.17 -7.17
N MET A 58 -2.51 8.02 -8.32
CA MET A 58 -1.50 8.96 -8.83
C MET A 58 -2.09 10.26 -9.39
N GLU A 59 -3.40 10.32 -9.62
CA GLU A 59 -4.02 11.52 -10.17
C GLU A 59 -4.17 12.61 -9.09
N ASP A 60 -4.15 13.88 -9.50
CA ASP A 60 -4.31 15.05 -8.61
C ASP A 60 -5.63 15.06 -7.83
N GLY A 61 -6.67 14.39 -8.35
CA GLY A 61 -7.93 14.20 -7.66
C GLY A 61 -7.87 13.20 -6.50
N TYR A 62 -6.74 12.51 -6.32
CA TYR A 62 -6.46 11.51 -5.29
C TYR A 62 -5.22 11.94 -4.48
N LEU A 63 -4.10 11.21 -4.59
CA LEU A 63 -2.87 11.53 -3.85
C LEU A 63 -1.81 12.22 -4.72
N GLY A 64 -2.02 12.34 -6.03
CA GLY A 64 -1.06 12.98 -6.95
C GLY A 64 0.32 12.34 -6.88
N ASP A 65 1.36 13.18 -6.82
CA ASP A 65 2.76 12.77 -6.62
C ASP A 65 2.95 11.81 -5.44
N TYR A 66 2.19 11.98 -4.36
CA TYR A 66 2.30 11.10 -3.21
C TYR A 66 1.77 9.70 -3.50
N GLY A 67 0.71 9.59 -4.31
CA GLY A 67 0.19 8.32 -4.79
C GLY A 67 1.19 7.61 -5.69
N ASN A 68 1.89 8.35 -6.55
CA ASN A 68 2.96 7.80 -7.38
C ASN A 68 4.09 7.20 -6.51
N ILE A 69 4.57 7.94 -5.51
CA ILE A 69 5.59 7.42 -4.59
C ILE A 69 5.07 6.23 -3.79
N MET A 70 3.80 6.23 -3.38
CA MET A 70 3.18 5.09 -2.68
C MET A 70 3.14 3.83 -3.55
N ILE A 71 2.79 3.94 -4.83
CA ILE A 71 2.86 2.79 -5.76
C ILE A 71 4.29 2.30 -5.90
N GLN A 72 5.28 3.20 -6.03
CA GLN A 72 6.68 2.80 -6.07
C GLN A 72 7.09 2.02 -4.82
N VAL A 73 6.66 2.44 -3.62
CA VAL A 73 6.91 1.68 -2.38
C VAL A 73 6.36 0.26 -2.46
N PHE A 74 5.14 0.06 -2.96
CA PHE A 74 4.60 -1.29 -3.15
C PHE A 74 5.47 -2.12 -4.11
N LEU A 75 5.83 -1.56 -5.26
CA LEU A 75 6.62 -2.24 -6.29
C LEU A 75 8.05 -2.55 -5.82
N ASP A 76 8.70 -1.62 -5.14
CA ASP A 76 10.02 -1.82 -4.56
C ASP A 76 9.97 -2.91 -3.49
N THR A 77 8.96 -2.91 -2.61
CA THR A 77 8.82 -3.97 -1.60
C THR A 77 8.49 -5.34 -2.19
N GLU A 78 7.80 -5.44 -3.33
CA GLU A 78 7.62 -6.72 -4.04
C GLU A 78 8.95 -7.34 -4.47
N VAL A 79 9.90 -6.52 -4.92
CA VAL A 79 11.25 -6.99 -5.29
C VAL A 79 11.98 -7.53 -4.06
N GLU A 80 11.77 -6.92 -2.90
CA GLU A 80 12.46 -7.26 -1.65
C GLU A 80 11.79 -8.40 -0.86
N ASN A 81 10.46 -8.54 -0.96
CA ASN A 81 9.68 -9.53 -0.24
C ASN A 81 8.95 -10.48 -1.21
N PRO A 82 9.41 -11.74 -1.38
CA PRO A 82 8.78 -12.70 -2.28
C PRO A 82 7.37 -13.15 -1.85
N ASN A 83 6.93 -12.80 -0.65
CA ASN A 83 5.55 -13.04 -0.21
C ASN A 83 4.58 -11.96 -0.71
N LEU A 84 5.06 -10.82 -1.21
CA LEU A 84 4.24 -9.76 -1.75
C LEU A 84 4.22 -9.87 -3.28
N VAL A 85 3.04 -9.83 -3.87
CA VAL A 85 2.85 -9.70 -5.32
C VAL A 85 1.98 -8.47 -5.57
N VAL A 86 2.41 -7.57 -6.46
CA VAL A 86 1.74 -6.29 -6.71
C VAL A 86 1.23 -6.24 -8.14
N THR A 87 -0.01 -5.82 -8.30
CA THR A 87 -0.58 -5.43 -9.59
C THR A 87 -1.08 -4.00 -9.50
N VAL A 88 -0.80 -3.19 -10.51
CA VAL A 88 -1.33 -1.83 -10.63
C VAL A 88 -2.48 -1.85 -11.64
N ASP A 89 -3.67 -1.32 -11.27
CA ASP A 89 -4.91 -1.41 -12.07
C ASP A 89 -5.65 -0.11 -12.35
#